data_AF-A0AAW0VTY0-F1
#
_entry.id   AF-A0AAW0VTY0-F1
#
_cell.length_a   1.000
_cell.length_b   1.000
_cell.length_c   1.000
_cell.angle_alpha   90.00
_cell.angle_beta   90.00
_cell.angle_gamma   90.00
#
_symmetry.space_group_name_H-M   'P 1'
#
loop_
_entity.id
_entity.type
_entity.pdbx_description
1 polymer ?
#
loop_
_entity_poly.entity_id
_entity_poly.type
_entity_poly.pdbx_seq_one_letter_code
_entity_poly.pdbx_strand_id
1 'polypeptide(L)'
;SLQAYQNVGAKIQEDLSEAPVIIGVKQVPIDQLIPNKTYCFFSHTMKAQEANMPLLDALLHKNIRLLDYERICESQGKSVVAFGRYAGIAGMTNILHGLGLRLLALGYHTPFMYIGPAHNYRNTEMARQSIRDTGYEISLGKMPKSIGPLTFIFTGTGNVSQGAQEIVQELPHEYVSVKALKKIIEHGGLYNQRW
;
A
#
# COMPACT_ATOMS: atom_id res chain seq x y z
N SER A 1 -11.77 -9.68 14.66
CA SER A 1 -12.13 -11.08 14.97
C SER A 1 -13.64 -11.25 14.84
N LEU A 2 -14.16 -12.48 14.71
CA LEU A 2 -15.62 -12.73 14.70
C LEU A 2 -16.32 -12.14 15.94
N GLN A 3 -15.68 -12.24 17.10
CA GLN A 3 -16.16 -11.63 18.35
C GLN A 3 -16.38 -10.12 18.22
N ALA A 4 -15.50 -9.40 17.51
CA ALA A 4 -15.64 -7.96 17.32
C ALA A 4 -16.92 -7.61 16.54
N TYR A 5 -17.32 -8.45 15.59
CA TYR A 5 -18.58 -8.28 14.85
C TYR A 5 -19.80 -8.58 15.72
N GLN A 6 -19.76 -9.67 16.50
CA GLN A 6 -20.84 -10.01 17.44
C GLN A 6 -21.07 -8.92 18.49
N ASN A 7 -19.98 -8.33 19.01
CA ASN A 7 -20.04 -7.26 20.01
C ASN A 7 -20.75 -5.99 19.50
N VAL A 8 -20.79 -5.75 18.18
CA VAL A 8 -21.51 -4.63 17.57
C VAL A 8 -22.89 -5.04 17.04
N GLY A 9 -23.37 -6.25 17.39
CA GLY A 9 -24.71 -6.75 17.07
C GLY A 9 -24.82 -7.49 15.74
N ALA A 10 -23.71 -7.82 15.07
CA ALA A 10 -23.77 -8.62 13.84
C ALA A 10 -24.20 -10.06 14.15
N LYS A 11 -25.09 -10.60 13.30
CA LYS A 11 -25.42 -12.03 13.28
C LYS A 11 -24.36 -12.77 12.47
N ILE A 12 -23.77 -13.80 13.07
CA ILE A 12 -22.79 -14.65 12.39
C ILE A 12 -23.54 -15.83 11.77
N GLN A 13 -23.47 -15.92 10.44
CA GLN A 13 -24.10 -16.98 9.67
C GLN A 13 -23.26 -17.26 8.41
N GLU A 14 -23.25 -18.51 7.98
CA GLU A 14 -22.57 -18.93 6.75
C GLU A 14 -23.46 -18.79 5.51
N ASP A 15 -24.79 -18.95 5.68
CA ASP A 15 -25.74 -18.78 4.59
C ASP A 15 -26.06 -17.29 4.35
N LEU A 16 -25.79 -16.83 3.13
CA LEU A 16 -26.05 -15.47 2.69
C LEU A 16 -27.38 -15.33 1.95
N SER A 17 -28.18 -16.39 1.84
CA SER A 17 -29.42 -16.42 1.05
C SER A 17 -30.46 -15.42 1.53
N GLU A 18 -30.49 -15.10 2.83
CA GLU A 18 -31.40 -14.08 3.37
C GLU A 18 -30.90 -12.64 3.12
N ALA A 19 -29.60 -12.45 2.88
CA ALA A 19 -29.01 -11.12 2.71
C ALA A 19 -29.52 -10.48 1.39
N PRO A 20 -30.12 -9.28 1.44
CA PRO A 20 -30.53 -8.57 0.22
C PRO A 20 -29.34 -7.94 -0.51
N VAL A 21 -28.27 -7.63 0.23
CA VAL A 21 -27.04 -7.00 -0.25
C VAL A 21 -25.85 -7.78 0.28
N ILE A 22 -24.92 -8.15 -0.61
CA ILE A 22 -23.69 -8.86 -0.27
C ILE A 22 -22.51 -7.93 -0.54
N ILE A 23 -21.70 -7.68 0.49
CA ILE A 23 -20.63 -6.70 0.48
C ILE A 23 -19.29 -7.43 0.64
N GLY A 24 -18.36 -7.21 -0.28
CA GLY A 24 -17.05 -7.85 -0.28
C GLY A 24 -15.97 -6.96 -0.88
N VAL A 25 -14.71 -7.24 -0.56
CA VAL A 25 -13.58 -6.45 -1.12
C VAL A 25 -13.27 -6.88 -2.56
N LYS A 26 -13.40 -8.17 -2.88
CA LYS A 26 -13.05 -8.76 -4.18
C LYS A 26 -14.25 -9.47 -4.80
N GLN A 27 -14.14 -9.76 -6.09
CA GLN A 27 -15.12 -10.55 -6.83
C GLN A 27 -15.32 -11.93 -6.20
N VAL A 28 -16.55 -12.43 -6.30
CA VAL A 28 -16.96 -13.78 -5.89
C VAL A 28 -16.79 -14.72 -7.09
N PRO A 29 -16.34 -15.98 -6.89
CA PRO A 29 -16.34 -16.98 -7.95
C PRO A 29 -17.71 -17.08 -8.63
N ILE A 30 -17.73 -17.22 -9.97
CA ILE A 30 -18.96 -17.15 -10.77
C ILE A 30 -19.99 -18.22 -10.36
N ASP A 31 -19.51 -19.41 -10.00
CA ASP A 31 -20.28 -20.55 -9.53
C ASP A 31 -20.95 -20.28 -8.18
N GLN A 32 -20.39 -19.39 -7.36
CA GLN A 32 -20.91 -19.02 -6.04
C GLN A 32 -21.86 -17.81 -6.06
N LEU A 33 -22.05 -17.17 -7.22
CA LEU A 33 -22.98 -16.05 -7.34
C LEU A 33 -24.43 -16.49 -7.16
N ILE A 34 -25.06 -15.96 -6.11
CA ILE A 34 -26.50 -16.10 -5.81
C ILE A 34 -27.32 -15.19 -6.74
N PRO A 35 -28.24 -15.73 -7.56
CA PRO A 35 -29.08 -14.93 -8.46
C PRO A 35 -30.02 -13.95 -7.75
N ASN A 36 -30.44 -12.90 -8.46
CA ASN A 36 -31.41 -11.89 -8.00
C ASN A 36 -30.98 -11.14 -6.71
N LYS A 37 -29.67 -10.98 -6.49
CA LYS A 37 -29.10 -10.25 -5.35
C LYS A 37 -28.47 -8.92 -5.78
N THR A 38 -28.19 -8.06 -4.79
CA THR A 38 -27.32 -6.90 -4.98
C THR A 38 -25.93 -7.20 -4.41
N TYR A 39 -24.87 -6.89 -5.16
CA TYR A 39 -23.48 -7.05 -4.72
C TYR A 39 -22.73 -5.72 -4.72
N CYS A 40 -21.81 -5.55 -3.78
CA CYS A 40 -20.86 -4.44 -3.71
C CYS A 40 -19.42 -4.97 -3.63
N PHE A 41 -18.62 -4.79 -4.68
CA PHE A 41 -17.19 -5.16 -4.70
C PHE A 41 -16.45 -4.47 -5.86
N PHE A 42 -15.11 -4.56 -5.88
CA PHE A 42 -14.31 -4.19 -7.06
C PHE A 42 -14.45 -5.27 -8.14
N SER A 43 -15.23 -5.02 -9.18
CA SER A 43 -15.50 -6.04 -10.21
C SER A 43 -14.40 -6.13 -11.26
N HIS A 44 -13.61 -5.06 -11.41
CA HIS A 44 -12.59 -4.93 -12.45
C HIS A 44 -13.13 -5.08 -13.89
N THR A 45 -14.43 -4.91 -14.10
CA THR A 45 -15.08 -5.06 -15.42
C THR A 45 -15.11 -3.76 -16.24
N MET A 46 -15.01 -2.59 -15.59
CA MET A 46 -15.12 -1.26 -16.22
C MET A 46 -14.16 -1.03 -17.39
N LYS A 47 -12.97 -1.64 -17.33
CA LYS A 47 -11.92 -1.50 -18.36
C LYS A 47 -12.08 -2.51 -19.51
N ALA A 48 -13.16 -3.29 -19.52
CA ALA A 48 -13.45 -4.32 -20.53
C ALA A 48 -12.27 -5.27 -20.78
N GLN A 49 -11.52 -5.61 -19.71
CA GLN A 49 -10.43 -6.57 -19.80
C GLN A 49 -11.02 -7.96 -19.99
N GLU A 50 -10.56 -8.69 -21.02
CA GLU A 50 -11.12 -9.98 -21.46
C GLU A 50 -11.30 -10.98 -20.30
N ALA A 51 -10.31 -11.08 -19.41
CA ALA A 51 -10.35 -11.95 -18.25
C ALA A 51 -11.51 -11.68 -17.26
N ASN A 52 -12.06 -10.46 -17.24
CA ASN A 52 -13.12 -10.05 -16.31
C ASN A 52 -14.51 -10.07 -16.97
N MET A 53 -14.61 -10.21 -18.28
CA MET A 53 -15.89 -10.21 -19.00
C MET A 53 -16.81 -11.40 -18.65
N PRO A 54 -16.30 -12.63 -18.43
CA PRO A 54 -17.16 -13.74 -17.99
C PRO A 54 -17.91 -13.46 -16.68
N LEU A 55 -17.33 -12.66 -15.78
CA LEU A 55 -18.01 -12.24 -14.56
C LEU A 55 -19.17 -11.30 -14.89
N LEU A 56 -18.98 -10.33 -15.79
CA LEU A 56 -20.04 -9.42 -16.19
C LEU A 56 -21.23 -10.18 -16.82
N ASP A 57 -20.94 -11.12 -17.73
CA ASP A 57 -21.97 -11.95 -18.36
C ASP A 57 -22.73 -12.77 -17.30
N ALA A 58 -22.03 -13.35 -16.33
CA ALA A 58 -22.67 -14.08 -15.25
C ALA A 58 -23.57 -13.20 -14.37
N LEU A 59 -23.15 -11.97 -14.06
CA LEU A 59 -23.95 -11.02 -13.30
C LEU A 59 -25.25 -10.67 -14.04
N LEU A 60 -25.16 -10.44 -15.35
CA LEU A 60 -26.33 -10.16 -16.20
C LEU A 60 -27.28 -11.36 -16.26
N HIS A 61 -26.78 -12.56 -16.58
CA HIS A 61 -27.59 -13.78 -16.66
C HIS A 61 -28.29 -14.14 -15.35
N LYS A 62 -27.64 -13.87 -14.21
CA LYS A 62 -28.19 -14.13 -12.87
C LYS A 62 -29.08 -13.00 -12.36
N ASN A 63 -29.36 -11.97 -13.16
CA ASN A 63 -30.12 -10.78 -12.77
C ASN A 63 -29.58 -10.14 -11.47
N ILE A 64 -28.26 -10.02 -11.38
CA ILE A 64 -27.57 -9.43 -10.23
C ILE A 64 -27.39 -7.93 -10.46
N ARG A 65 -27.68 -7.14 -9.42
CA ARG A 65 -27.34 -5.71 -9.40
C ARG A 65 -25.94 -5.53 -8.80
N LEU A 66 -25.02 -4.94 -9.56
CA LEU A 66 -23.66 -4.65 -9.08
C LEU A 66 -23.51 -3.16 -8.74
N LEU A 67 -23.05 -2.87 -7.52
CA LEU A 67 -22.54 -1.58 -7.08
C LEU A 67 -21.01 -1.64 -7.05
N ASP A 68 -20.38 -1.22 -8.15
CA ASP A 68 -18.93 -1.31 -8.30
C ASP A 68 -18.22 -0.19 -7.52
N TYR A 69 -17.35 -0.58 -6.59
CA TYR A 69 -16.54 0.36 -5.81
C TYR A 69 -15.66 1.27 -6.66
N GLU A 70 -15.19 0.80 -7.83
CA GLU A 70 -14.38 1.61 -8.76
C GLU A 70 -15.15 2.83 -9.29
N ARG A 71 -16.48 2.83 -9.19
CA ARG A 71 -17.37 3.90 -9.66
C ARG A 71 -18.00 4.73 -8.55
N ILE A 72 -17.69 4.45 -7.28
CA ILE A 72 -18.09 5.30 -6.16
C ILE A 72 -17.12 6.47 -6.08
N CYS A 73 -17.54 7.59 -6.65
CA CYS A 73 -16.76 8.82 -6.71
C CYS A 73 -17.57 10.02 -6.21
N GLU A 74 -16.87 11.04 -5.72
CA GLU A 74 -17.43 12.36 -5.47
C GLU A 74 -17.83 13.06 -6.78
N SER A 75 -18.53 14.19 -6.68
CA SER A 75 -18.97 15.00 -7.82
C SER A 75 -17.83 15.43 -8.76
N GLN A 76 -16.61 15.56 -8.24
CA GLN A 76 -15.41 15.91 -9.01
C GLN A 76 -14.67 14.69 -9.59
N GLY A 77 -15.25 13.49 -9.51
CA GLY A 77 -14.68 12.25 -10.07
C GLY A 77 -13.63 11.57 -9.18
N LYS A 78 -13.33 12.13 -8.00
CA LYS A 78 -12.41 11.53 -7.03
C LYS A 78 -13.06 10.29 -6.38
N SER A 79 -12.39 9.14 -6.45
CA SER A 79 -12.89 7.91 -5.83
C SER A 79 -12.93 8.03 -4.31
N VAL A 80 -14.04 7.63 -3.71
CA VAL A 80 -14.25 7.62 -2.25
C VAL A 80 -13.66 6.36 -1.63
N VAL A 81 -13.71 5.24 -2.36
CA VAL A 81 -13.23 3.93 -1.88
C VAL A 81 -11.84 3.67 -2.45
N ALA A 82 -10.80 4.04 -1.71
CA ALA A 82 -9.41 3.92 -2.18
C ALA A 82 -8.46 3.36 -1.12
N PHE A 83 -7.62 2.40 -1.52
CA PHE A 83 -6.55 1.84 -0.68
C PHE A 83 -5.17 2.47 -0.94
N GLY A 84 -5.11 3.48 -1.82
CA GLY A 84 -3.85 3.98 -2.36
C GLY A 84 -2.83 4.38 -1.30
N ARG A 85 -3.25 5.13 -0.27
CA ARG A 85 -2.37 5.57 0.82
C ARG A 85 -1.71 4.38 1.52
N TYR A 86 -2.49 3.40 1.96
CA TYR A 86 -1.97 2.20 2.64
C TYR A 86 -1.12 1.32 1.72
N ALA A 87 -1.44 1.27 0.42
CA ALA A 87 -0.59 0.60 -0.56
C ALA A 87 0.79 1.27 -0.67
N GLY A 88 0.85 2.61 -0.62
CA GLY A 88 2.09 3.37 -0.56
C GLY A 88 2.92 3.08 0.70
N ILE A 89 2.25 3.09 1.87
CA ILE A 89 2.85 2.79 3.16
C ILE A 89 3.45 1.37 3.18
N ALA A 90 2.66 0.37 2.81
CA ALA A 90 3.10 -1.02 2.77
C ALA A 90 4.20 -1.25 1.71
N GLY A 91 4.05 -0.61 0.54
CA GLY A 91 5.01 -0.68 -0.55
C GLY A 91 6.38 -0.14 -0.15
N MET A 92 6.42 1.07 0.42
CA MET A 92 7.68 1.67 0.86
C MET A 92 8.31 0.88 2.03
N THR A 93 7.51 0.42 2.99
CA THR A 93 8.00 -0.45 4.08
C THR A 93 8.69 -1.70 3.52
N ASN A 94 8.10 -2.35 2.53
CA ASN A 94 8.71 -3.52 1.88
C ASN A 94 9.95 -3.17 1.04
N ILE A 95 10.00 -1.98 0.42
CA ILE A 95 11.21 -1.50 -0.27
C ILE A 95 12.37 -1.34 0.72
N LEU A 96 12.12 -0.71 1.88
CA LEU A 96 13.15 -0.53 2.91
C LEU A 96 13.59 -1.87 3.52
N HIS A 97 12.66 -2.79 3.77
CA HIS A 97 12.98 -4.16 4.17
C HIS A 97 13.87 -4.86 3.12
N GLY A 98 13.47 -4.82 1.85
CA GLY A 98 14.22 -5.42 0.74
C GLY A 98 15.60 -4.80 0.57
N LEU A 99 15.73 -3.48 0.79
CA LEU A 99 17.02 -2.79 0.82
C LEU A 99 17.91 -3.33 1.95
N GLY A 100 17.37 -3.53 3.15
CA GLY A 100 18.09 -4.14 4.27
C GLY A 100 18.64 -5.54 3.92
N LEU A 101 17.79 -6.39 3.34
CA LEU A 101 18.21 -7.72 2.86
C LEU A 101 19.28 -7.63 1.77
N ARG A 102 19.12 -6.71 0.81
CA ARG A 102 20.05 -6.52 -0.30
C ARG A 102 21.43 -6.08 0.18
N LEU A 103 21.48 -5.13 1.11
CA LEU A 103 22.73 -4.61 1.69
C LEU A 103 23.41 -5.67 2.55
N LEU A 104 22.65 -6.44 3.33
CA LEU A 104 23.17 -7.59 4.08
C LEU A 104 23.82 -8.63 3.14
N ALA A 105 23.17 -8.95 2.02
CA ALA A 105 23.72 -9.86 1.02
C ALA A 105 25.00 -9.33 0.34
N LEU A 106 25.23 -8.01 0.37
CA LEU A 106 26.48 -7.38 -0.08
C LEU A 106 27.56 -7.31 1.00
N GLY A 107 27.30 -7.87 2.19
CA GLY A 107 28.23 -7.83 3.33
C GLY A 107 28.15 -6.57 4.18
N TYR A 108 27.11 -5.74 4.00
CA TYR A 108 26.91 -4.54 4.82
C TYR A 108 25.95 -4.78 5.98
N HIS A 109 26.40 -4.41 7.17
CA HIS A 109 25.52 -4.27 8.34
C HIS A 109 24.95 -2.85 8.34
N THR A 110 23.64 -2.73 8.14
CA THR A 110 22.95 -1.43 8.10
C THR A 110 21.68 -1.47 8.93
N PRO A 111 21.23 -0.33 9.49
CA PRO A 111 20.00 -0.27 10.28
C PRO A 111 18.76 -0.84 9.56
N PHE A 112 18.71 -0.77 8.23
CA PHE A 112 17.60 -1.30 7.43
C PHE A 112 17.36 -2.80 7.63
N MET A 113 18.35 -3.56 8.12
CA MET A 113 18.20 -5.00 8.39
C MET A 113 17.17 -5.33 9.47
N TYR A 114 16.82 -4.35 10.32
CA TYR A 114 15.86 -4.52 11.40
C TYR A 114 14.41 -4.23 10.98
N ILE A 115 14.20 -3.68 9.79
CA ILE A 115 12.86 -3.46 9.24
C ILE A 115 12.33 -4.80 8.78
N GLY A 116 11.23 -5.26 9.36
CA GLY A 116 10.45 -6.41 8.88
C GLY A 116 9.57 -6.08 7.67
N PRO A 117 9.10 -7.08 6.92
CA PRO A 117 8.15 -6.87 5.84
C PRO A 117 6.82 -6.33 6.39
N ALA A 118 6.08 -5.58 5.57
CA ALA A 118 4.89 -4.83 5.99
C ALA A 118 3.83 -5.70 6.69
N HIS A 119 3.66 -6.95 6.27
CA HIS A 119 2.67 -7.87 6.83
C HIS A 119 3.01 -8.40 8.23
N ASN A 120 4.24 -8.17 8.71
CA ASN A 120 4.63 -8.53 10.07
C ASN A 120 4.18 -7.51 11.12
N TYR A 121 3.78 -6.31 10.69
CA TYR A 121 3.27 -5.28 11.60
C TYR A 121 1.76 -5.41 11.75
N ARG A 122 1.27 -5.26 12.99
CA ARG A 122 -0.18 -5.33 13.28
C ARG A 122 -0.94 -4.12 12.78
N ASN A 123 -0.26 -2.97 12.68
CA ASN A 123 -0.82 -1.72 12.21
C ASN A 123 0.29 -0.82 11.63
N THR A 124 -0.14 0.27 11.01
CA THR A 124 0.74 1.27 10.38
C THR A 124 1.68 1.93 11.38
N GLU A 125 1.22 2.19 12.60
CA GLU A 125 1.99 2.88 13.63
C GLU A 125 3.21 2.06 14.07
N MET A 126 3.06 0.74 14.21
CA MET A 126 4.16 -0.17 14.50
C MET A 126 5.19 -0.20 13.37
N ALA A 127 4.74 -0.23 12.11
CA ALA A 127 5.63 -0.16 10.96
C ALA A 127 6.43 1.15 10.94
N ARG A 128 5.75 2.28 11.14
CA ARG A 128 6.37 3.60 11.23
C ARG A 128 7.35 3.70 12.39
N GLN A 129 7.05 3.10 13.54
CA GLN A 129 7.98 3.10 14.67
C GLN A 129 9.28 2.35 14.35
N SER A 130 9.21 1.18 13.73
CA SER A 130 10.41 0.44 13.30
C SER A 130 11.28 1.25 12.32
N ILE A 131 10.64 2.02 11.44
CA ILE A 131 11.33 2.87 10.46
C ILE A 131 11.91 4.12 11.14
N ARG A 132 11.23 4.69 12.14
CA ARG A 132 11.81 5.75 13.00
C ARG A 132 13.04 5.30 13.75
N ASP A 133 12.98 4.10 14.35
CA ASP A 133 14.13 3.53 15.07
C ASP A 133 15.31 3.36 14.11
N THR A 134 15.04 2.90 12.89
CA THR A 134 16.04 2.86 11.79
C THR A 134 16.58 4.25 11.47
N GLY A 135 15.71 5.25 11.33
CA GLY A 135 16.10 6.64 11.07
C GLY A 135 16.98 7.23 12.18
N TYR A 136 16.68 6.92 13.44
CA TYR A 136 17.50 7.31 14.59
C TYR A 136 18.89 6.70 14.50
N GLU A 137 19.02 5.41 14.20
CA GLU A 137 20.31 4.75 14.01
C GLU A 137 21.13 5.36 12.87
N ILE A 138 20.48 5.70 11.75
CA ILE A 138 21.12 6.40 10.63
C ILE A 138 21.65 7.76 11.09
N SER A 139 20.89 8.51 11.90
CA SER A 139 21.29 9.81 12.43
C SER A 139 22.50 9.74 13.38
N LEU A 140 22.71 8.59 14.02
CA LEU A 140 23.89 8.30 14.85
C LEU A 140 25.11 7.85 14.03
N GLY A 141 25.03 7.89 12.69
CA GLY A 141 26.14 7.51 11.81
C GLY A 141 26.35 6.00 11.69
N LYS A 142 25.36 5.17 12.00
CA LYS A 142 25.45 3.70 11.87
C LYS A 142 25.39 3.19 10.42
N MET A 143 25.37 4.08 9.43
CA MET A 143 25.48 3.73 8.02
C MET A 143 26.95 3.65 7.59
N PRO A 144 27.38 2.58 6.90
CA PRO A 144 28.72 2.49 6.33
C PRO A 144 29.01 3.62 5.33
N LYS A 145 30.13 4.33 5.51
CA LYS A 145 30.55 5.43 4.62
C LYS A 145 30.69 5.02 3.15
N SER A 146 30.99 3.75 2.89
CA SER A 146 31.11 3.18 1.54
C SER A 146 29.80 3.11 0.76
N ILE A 147 28.64 3.14 1.44
CA ILE A 147 27.32 3.12 0.78
C ILE A 147 26.97 4.52 0.26
N GLY A 148 27.42 5.57 0.94
CA GLY A 148 27.05 6.95 0.64
C GLY A 148 25.55 7.22 0.83
N PRO A 149 25.08 8.39 0.37
CA PRO A 149 23.67 8.75 0.47
C PRO A 149 22.80 7.91 -0.46
N LEU A 150 21.64 7.46 0.04
CA LEU A 150 20.64 6.76 -0.76
C LEU A 150 19.66 7.76 -1.39
N THR A 151 19.38 7.59 -2.68
CA THR A 151 18.44 8.45 -3.42
C THR A 151 17.14 7.73 -3.68
N PHE A 152 16.03 8.33 -3.25
CA PHE A 152 14.67 7.85 -3.51
C PHE A 152 13.97 8.79 -4.49
N ILE A 153 13.35 8.24 -5.53
CA ILE A 153 12.60 9.00 -6.54
C ILE A 153 11.14 8.58 -6.48
N PHE A 154 10.25 9.56 -6.27
CA PHE A 154 8.82 9.35 -6.27
C PHE A 154 8.21 9.88 -7.56
N THR A 155 7.73 8.97 -8.42
CA THR A 155 7.04 9.33 -9.65
C THR A 155 5.53 9.33 -9.41
N GLY A 156 4.92 10.52 -9.45
CA GLY A 156 3.47 10.71 -9.27
C GLY A 156 3.11 11.39 -7.95
N THR A 157 1.90 11.99 -7.92
CA THR A 157 1.42 12.84 -6.81
C THR A 157 0.17 12.28 -6.10
N GLY A 158 -0.31 11.11 -6.53
CA GLY A 158 -1.49 10.47 -5.97
C GLY A 158 -1.28 9.82 -4.59
N ASN A 159 -2.35 9.28 -4.03
CA ASN A 159 -2.38 8.72 -2.66
C ASN A 159 -1.30 7.66 -2.40
N VAL A 160 -0.94 6.86 -3.40
CA VAL A 160 0.15 5.85 -3.26
C VAL A 160 1.50 6.53 -3.04
N SER A 161 1.81 7.56 -3.82
CA SER A 161 3.05 8.32 -3.66
C SER A 161 3.09 9.03 -2.31
N GLN A 162 1.98 9.65 -1.90
CA GLN A 162 1.88 10.31 -0.60
C GLN A 162 2.09 9.33 0.56
N GLY A 163 1.43 8.17 0.53
CA GLY A 163 1.63 7.13 1.55
C GLY A 163 3.06 6.57 1.60
N ALA A 164 3.73 6.46 0.45
CA ALA A 164 5.14 6.06 0.41
C ALA A 164 6.06 7.15 0.98
N GLN A 165 5.77 8.44 0.72
CA GLN A 165 6.50 9.57 1.28
C GLN A 165 6.32 9.69 2.80
N GLU A 166 5.14 9.38 3.34
CA GLU A 166 4.91 9.33 4.81
C GLU A 166 5.90 8.40 5.52
N ILE A 167 6.28 7.29 4.87
CA ILE A 167 7.28 6.37 5.41
C ILE A 167 8.69 6.94 5.32
N VAL A 168 9.09 7.53 4.19
CA VAL A 168 10.43 8.11 4.03
C VAL A 168 10.64 9.32 4.93
N GLN A 169 9.58 10.04 5.28
CA GLN A 169 9.64 11.15 6.24
C GLN A 169 10.08 10.72 7.65
N GLU A 170 9.98 9.44 8.00
CA GLU A 170 10.48 8.89 9.26
C GLU A 170 12.01 8.70 9.27
N LEU A 171 12.66 8.80 8.11
CA LEU A 171 14.10 8.72 7.96
C LEU A 171 14.72 10.13 7.87
N PRO A 172 15.99 10.31 8.25
CA PRO A 172 16.71 11.54 7.93
C PRO A 172 16.82 11.67 6.40
N HIS A 173 16.28 12.76 5.84
CA HIS A 173 16.18 12.97 4.41
C HIS A 173 16.37 14.44 4.02
N GLU A 174 16.78 14.66 2.78
CA GLU A 174 16.84 15.98 2.16
C GLU A 174 16.07 15.96 0.84
N TYR A 175 15.25 16.99 0.61
CA TYR A 175 14.61 17.18 -0.69
C TYR A 175 15.57 17.86 -1.66
N VAL A 176 15.81 17.22 -2.79
CA VAL A 176 16.74 17.69 -3.81
C VAL A 176 16.00 17.91 -5.12
N SER A 177 16.23 19.06 -5.76
CA SER A 177 15.66 19.31 -7.09
C SER A 177 16.34 18.41 -8.12
N VAL A 178 15.63 18.04 -9.19
CA VAL A 178 16.17 17.23 -10.28
C VAL A 178 17.43 17.86 -10.89
N LYS A 179 17.48 19.19 -10.98
CA LYS A 179 18.64 19.94 -11.49
C LYS A 179 19.88 19.79 -10.60
N ALA A 180 19.71 19.58 -9.30
CA ALA A 180 20.79 19.42 -8.34
C ALA A 180 21.35 17.99 -8.29
N LEU A 181 20.63 17.00 -8.85
CA LEU A 181 20.99 15.58 -8.72
C LEU A 181 22.38 15.27 -9.25
N LYS A 182 22.73 15.82 -10.43
CA LYS A 182 24.06 15.64 -11.04
C LYS A 182 25.18 16.14 -10.12
N LYS A 183 24.98 17.32 -9.52
CA LYS A 183 25.95 17.93 -8.60
C LYS A 183 26.14 17.08 -7.32
N ILE A 184 25.07 16.49 -6.81
CA ILE A 184 25.08 15.66 -5.59
C ILE A 184 25.82 14.33 -5.84
N ILE A 185 25.60 13.71 -7.01
CA ILE A 185 26.31 12.49 -7.39
C ILE A 185 27.82 12.74 -7.53
N GLU A 186 28.19 13.89 -8.10
CA GLU A 186 29.59 14.24 -8.35
C GLU A 186 30.35 14.72 -7.08
N HIS A 187 29.67 15.37 -6.13
CA HIS A 187 30.34 16.09 -5.03
C HIS A 187 29.92 15.68 -3.61
N GLY A 188 28.97 14.76 -3.44
CA GLY A 188 28.30 14.53 -2.15
C GLY A 188 27.26 15.62 -1.84
N GLY A 189 26.44 15.43 -0.79
CA GLY A 189 25.27 16.25 -0.48
C GLY A 189 25.50 17.77 -0.49
N LEU A 190 24.42 18.55 -0.68
CA LEU A 190 24.48 20.02 -0.83
C LEU A 190 25.12 20.73 0.37
N TYR A 191 25.12 20.07 1.54
CA TYR A 191 25.77 20.52 2.76
C TYR A 191 26.91 19.57 3.11
N ASN A 192 28.01 19.70 2.39
CA ASN A 192 29.24 18.96 2.66
C ASN A 192 29.99 19.58 3.86
N GLN A 193 29.36 19.64 5.04
CA GLN A 193 30.01 19.85 6.35
C GLN A 193 29.14 19.23 7.45
N ARG A 194 29.64 18.15 8.06
CA ARG A 194 29.08 17.33 9.16
C ARG A 194 28.22 16.13 8.73
N TRP A 195 28.92 15.02 8.50
CA TRP A 195 28.43 13.64 8.65
C TRP A 195 29.45 12.86 9.47
#